data_AF-A0A1M3N8N2-F1
#
_entry.id   AF-A0A1M3N8N2-F1
#
_cell.length_a   1.000
_cell.length_b   1.000
_cell.length_c   1.000
_cell.angle_alpha   90.00
_cell.angle_beta   90.00
_cell.angle_gamma   90.00
#
_symmetry.space_group_name_H-M   'P 1'
#
loop_
_entity.id
_entity.type
_entity.pdbx_description
1 polymer ?
#
loop_
_entity_poly.entity_id
_entity_poly.type
_entity_poly.pdbx_seq_one_letter_code
_entity_poly.pdbx_strand_id
1 'polypeptide(L)' 'MRRDTVYYVMPVGDVWLVRAIGSAADVYPTYEDALAAAARLSARGACVRILARAAERPAGLTRDVR' A
#
# COMPACT_ATOMS: atom_id res chain seq x y z
N MET A 1 -8.91 -3.61 22.63
CA MET A 1 -7.74 -3.51 21.73
C MET A 1 -8.24 -3.53 20.30
N ARG A 2 -8.19 -2.39 19.58
CA ARG A 2 -8.47 -2.38 18.13
C ARG A 2 -7.36 -3.18 17.46
N ARG A 3 -7.71 -4.23 16.73
CA ARG A 3 -6.76 -4.92 15.86
C ARG A 3 -6.41 -3.93 14.76
N ASP A 4 -5.28 -3.27 14.87
CA ASP A 4 -4.73 -2.41 13.83
C ASP A 4 -4.52 -3.27 12.60
N THR A 5 -5.51 -3.26 11.71
CA THR A 5 -5.46 -4.05 10.49
C THR A 5 -4.39 -3.42 9.62
N VAL A 6 -3.33 -4.19 9.37
CA VAL A 6 -2.20 -3.74 8.55
C VAL A 6 -2.51 -4.07 7.11
N TYR A 7 -2.58 -3.04 6.27
CA TYR A 7 -2.66 -3.16 4.82
C TYR A 7 -1.27 -3.06 4.22
N TYR A 8 -1.04 -3.85 3.18
CA TYR A 8 0.21 -3.91 2.44
C TYR A 8 -0.04 -3.41 1.02
N VAL A 9 0.78 -2.46 0.57
CA VAL A 9 0.86 -2.02 -0.83
C VAL A 9 2.02 -2.76 -1.48
N MET A 10 1.78 -3.60 -2.49
CA MET A 10 2.83 -4.43 -3.08
C MET A 10 2.66 -4.59 -4.60
N PRO A 11 3.75 -4.56 -5.38
CA PRO A 11 3.69 -4.85 -6.81
C PRO A 11 3.55 -6.37 -7.02
N VAL A 12 2.72 -6.77 -7.99
CA VAL A 12 2.55 -8.15 -8.43
C VAL A 12 2.42 -8.16 -9.96
N GLY A 13 3.49 -8.55 -10.65
CA GLY A 13 3.57 -8.39 -12.10
C GLY A 13 3.49 -6.92 -12.49
N ASP A 14 2.60 -6.58 -13.41
CA ASP A 14 2.38 -5.21 -13.90
C ASP A 14 1.30 -4.43 -13.11
N VAL A 15 0.83 -4.97 -11.98
CA VAL A 15 -0.22 -4.34 -11.16
C VAL A 15 0.22 -4.16 -9.71
N TRP A 16 -0.50 -3.31 -9.00
CA TRP A 16 -0.29 -3.02 -7.59
C TRP A 16 -1.46 -3.52 -6.75
N LEU A 17 -1.14 -4.19 -5.64
CA LEU A 17 -2.13 -4.72 -4.72
C LEU A 17 -2.15 -3.91 -3.43
N VAL A 18 -3.34 -3.66 -2.90
CA VAL A 18 -3.56 -3.21 -1.53
C VAL A 18 -4.31 -4.30 -0.79
N ARG A 19 -3.71 -4.90 0.24
CA ARG A 19 -4.36 -6.01 0.96
C ARG A 19 -4.03 -6.07 2.44
N ALA A 20 -5.01 -6.46 3.26
CA ALA A 20 -4.74 -6.92 4.62
C ALA A 20 -4.48 -8.44 4.65
N ILE A 21 -3.73 -8.93 5.64
CA ILE A 21 -3.51 -10.37 5.84
C ILE A 21 -4.86 -11.05 6.10
N GLY A 22 -5.13 -12.14 5.40
CA GLY A 22 -6.39 -12.89 5.52
C GLY A 22 -7.60 -12.21 4.86
N SER A 23 -7.40 -11.11 4.13
CA SER A 23 -8.43 -10.44 3.34
C SER A 23 -8.15 -10.57 1.83
N ALA A 24 -9.20 -10.31 1.04
CA ALA A 24 -9.08 -10.11 -0.40
C ALA A 24 -8.13 -8.92 -0.69
N ALA A 25 -7.50 -8.96 -1.86
CA ALA A 25 -6.63 -7.88 -2.33
C ALA A 25 -7.39 -6.98 -3.30
N ASP A 26 -7.29 -5.68 -3.11
CA ASP A 26 -7.69 -4.70 -4.10
C ASP A 26 -6.56 -4.54 -5.13
N VAL A 27 -6.91 -4.54 -6.42
CA VAL A 27 -5.96 -4.49 -7.53
C VAL A 27 -6.03 -3.12 -8.20
N TYR A 28 -4.88 -2.53 -8.44
CA TYR A 28 -4.71 -1.23 -9.08
C TYR A 28 -3.73 -1.33 -10.24
N PRO A 29 -3.98 -0.64 -11.36
CA PRO A 29 -3.09 -0.68 -12.52
C PRO A 29 -1.80 0.11 -12.30
N THR A 30 -1.78 1.08 -11.39
CA THR A 30 -0.62 1.96 -11.14
C THR A 30 -0.28 2.04 -9.66
N TYR A 31 0.97 2.44 -9.38
CA TYR A 31 1.45 2.67 -8.03
C TYR A 31 0.70 3.82 -7.36
N GLU A 32 0.46 4.90 -8.11
CA GLU A 32 -0.22 6.10 -7.65
C GLU A 32 -1.65 5.82 -7.22
N ASP A 33 -2.38 4.99 -7.98
CA ASP A 33 -3.74 4.58 -7.63
C ASP A 33 -3.76 3.74 -6.34
N ALA A 34 -2.80 2.80 -6.21
CA ALA A 34 -2.65 1.99 -5.01
C ALA A 34 -2.29 2.86 -3.79
N LEU A 35 -1.44 3.87 -3.95
CA LEU A 35 -1.11 4.83 -2.89
C LEU A 35 -2.31 5.69 -2.51
N ALA A 36 -3.10 6.16 -3.48
CA ALA A 36 -4.29 6.95 -3.20
C ALA A 36 -5.32 6.13 -2.39
N ALA A 37 -5.50 4.85 -2.72
CA ALA A 37 -6.33 3.94 -1.95
C ALA A 37 -5.78 3.70 -0.54
N ALA A 38 -4.47 3.47 -0.42
CA ALA A 38 -3.81 3.26 0.85
C ALA A 38 -3.88 4.50 1.76
N ALA A 39 -3.75 5.71 1.21
CA ALA A 39 -3.91 6.97 1.93
C ALA A 39 -5.32 7.11 2.52
N ARG A 40 -6.36 6.69 1.79
CA ARG A 40 -7.75 6.66 2.30
C ARG A 40 -7.91 5.67 3.46
N LEU A 41 -7.24 4.52 3.40
CA LEU A 41 -7.24 3.55 4.51
C LEU A 41 -6.52 4.13 5.74
N SER A 42 -5.37 4.77 5.53
CA SER A 42 -4.62 5.44 6.60
C SER A 42 -5.42 6.57 7.26
N ALA A 43 -6.12 7.39 6.49
CA ALA A 43 -6.99 8.45 7.00
C ALA A 43 -8.16 7.91 7.85
N ARG A 44 -8.55 6.64 7.65
CA ARG A 44 -9.55 5.93 8.45
C ARG A 44 -8.95 5.26 9.70
N GLY A 45 -7.66 5.48 9.96
CA GLY A 45 -6.93 4.93 11.09
C GLY A 45 -6.37 3.52 10.86
N ALA A 46 -6.31 3.04 9.62
CA ALA A 46 -5.65 1.76 9.32
C ALA A 46 -4.13 1.94 9.25
N CYS A 47 -3.39 0.91 9.63
CA CYS A 47 -1.94 0.89 9.43
C CYS A 47 -1.64 0.43 7.99
N VAL A 48 -0.73 1.12 7.29
CA VAL A 48 -0.34 0.78 5.91
C VAL A 48 1.16 0.57 5.85
N ARG A 49 1.62 -0.49 5.18
CA ARG A 49 3.03 -0.75 4.88
C ARG A 49 3.22 -0.89 3.38
N ILE A 50 4.18 -0.16 2.82
CA ILE A 50 4.48 -0.21 1.39
C ILE A 50 5.67 -1.15 1.19
N LEU A 51 5.45 -2.22 0.44
CA LEU A 51 6.46 -3.21 0.02
C LEU A 51 6.81 -2.96 -1.45
N ALA A 52 7.39 -1.80 -1.74
CA ALA A 52 7.90 -1.51 -3.08
C ALA A 52 9.22 -2.27 -3.31
N ARG A 53 9.36 -2.92 -4.48
CA ARG A 53 10.65 -3.51 -4.89
C ARG A 53 11.63 -2.37 -5.14
N ALA A 54 12.87 -2.49 -4.66
CA ALA A 54 13.89 -1.45 -4.80
C ALA A 54 14.20 -1.05 -6.26
N ALA A 55 13.82 -1.89 -7.24
CA ALA A 55 14.02 -1.67 -8.66
C ALA A 55 12.94 -0.81 -9.36
N GLU A 56 11.79 -0.56 -8.72
CA GLU A 56 10.69 0.25 -9.26
C GLU A 56 10.46 1.54 -8.46
N ARG A 57 11.48 1.97 -7.72
CA ARG A 57 11.46 3.30 -7.11
C ARG A 57 11.66 4.33 -8.23
N PRO A 58 10.70 5.22 -8.54
CA PRO A 58 11.08 6.46 -9.16
C PRO A 58 12.10 7.12 -8.21
N ALA A 59 13.29 7.40 -8.72
CA ALA A 59 14.39 7.93 -7.93
C ALA A 59 13.93 9.22 -7.21
N GLY A 60 13.73 9.17 -5.89
CA GLY A 60 13.57 10.39 -5.10
C GLY A 60 12.49 10.46 -4.01
N LEU A 61 11.72 9.41 -3.68
CA LEU A 61 10.70 9.53 -2.63
C LEU A 61 10.85 8.51 -1.48
N THR A 62 11.78 8.78 -0.57
CA THR A 62 11.66 8.34 0.83
C THR A 62 10.85 9.38 1.59
N ARG A 63 9.57 9.12 1.80
CA ARG A 63 8.78 9.81 2.83
C ARG A 63 8.13 8.76 3.72
N ASP A 64 8.70 8.58 4.91
CA ASP A 64 7.96 8.03 6.04
C ASP A 64 6.84 9.01 6.38
N VAL A 65 5.61 8.65 6.02
CA VAL A 65 4.42 9.38 6.46
C VAL A 65 4.06 8.84 7.83
N ARG A 66 4.32 9.65 8.87
CA ARG A 66 3.85 9.42 10.24
C ARG A 66 2.41 9.89 10.40
#